data_AF-A0A951ZCR5-F1
#
_entry.id   AF-A0A951ZCR5-F1
#
_cell.length_a   1.000
_cell.length_b   1.000
_cell.length_c   1.000
_cell.angle_alpha   90.00
_cell.angle_beta   90.00
_cell.angle_gamma   90.00
#
_symmetry.space_group_name_H-M   'P 1'
#
loop_
_entity.id
_entity.type
_entity.pdbx_description
1 polymer ?
#
loop_
_entity_poly.entity_id
_entity_poly.type
_entity_poly.pdbx_seq_one_letter_code
_entity_poly.pdbx_strand_id
1 'polypeptide(L)'
;MAKISIDKKIVGYRVAEPEPAAAPEAKPAKPVMRDLSADGKIVRMHEKLERPEMLLGSTYKVKTPVSDHAMYVTINDIILNQGTEYEQRRPFEIFINSKNLDHYQWIVALTRLMSAVFRKGGDVTFVVDELKAVFDPRGGYWQPGGKYMPSIIAELGHIVEKHLRAIGLLPAEVLDEQQKRLVEMKRKEFEERNRQQDAFSNTHYPDGAQLCKVCNTTAVVMMDGCLTCLACGDSKCG
;
A
#
# COMPACT_ATOMS: atom_id res chain seq x y z
N MET A 1 33.39 -30.64 -40.61
CA MET A 1 33.90 -29.28 -40.28
C MET A 1 35.40 -29.31 -40.40
N ALA A 2 35.99 -28.51 -41.29
CA ALA A 2 37.43 -28.50 -41.52
C ALA A 2 38.14 -27.87 -40.31
N LYS A 3 39.12 -28.59 -39.73
CA LYS A 3 39.99 -28.04 -38.68
C LYS A 3 40.99 -27.10 -39.33
N ILE A 4 40.91 -25.82 -38.99
CA ILE A 4 41.91 -24.83 -39.35
C ILE A 4 43.01 -24.88 -38.28
N SER A 5 44.21 -25.33 -38.64
CA SER A 5 45.39 -25.23 -37.78
C SER A 5 46.16 -23.95 -38.09
N ILE A 6 46.55 -23.22 -37.05
CA ILE A 6 47.32 -21.99 -37.17
C ILE A 6 48.71 -22.28 -36.59
N ASP A 7 49.70 -22.43 -37.46
CA ASP A 7 51.05 -22.88 -37.09
C ASP A 7 51.95 -21.74 -36.59
N LYS A 8 51.40 -20.54 -36.38
CA LYS A 8 52.12 -19.35 -35.92
C LYS A 8 51.45 -18.70 -34.72
N LYS A 9 52.27 -18.09 -33.86
CA LYS A 9 51.80 -17.42 -32.63
C LYS A 9 50.96 -16.19 -33.01
N ILE A 10 49.68 -16.19 -32.63
CA ILE A 10 48.76 -15.07 -32.86
C ILE A 10 49.16 -13.94 -31.91
N VAL A 11 49.68 -12.85 -32.45
CA VAL A 11 50.14 -11.67 -31.69
C VAL A 11 49.11 -10.53 -31.64
N GLY A 12 47.89 -10.75 -32.17
CA GLY A 12 46.77 -9.84 -32.08
C GLY A 12 45.52 -10.35 -32.80
N TYR A 13 44.34 -9.88 -32.39
CA TYR A 13 43.06 -10.15 -33.04
C TYR A 13 42.19 -8.89 -33.11
N ARG A 14 41.31 -8.80 -34.11
CA ARG A 14 40.26 -7.77 -34.23
C ARG A 14 38.99 -8.40 -34.81
N VAL A 15 37.84 -8.01 -34.29
CA VAL A 15 36.51 -8.41 -34.78
C VAL A 15 36.10 -7.45 -35.90
N ALA A 16 35.66 -7.98 -37.04
CA ALA A 16 35.18 -7.15 -38.15
C ALA A 16 33.77 -6.63 -37.85
N GLU A 17 33.62 -5.31 -37.74
CA GLU A 17 32.32 -4.64 -37.74
C GLU A 17 31.95 -4.27 -39.18
N PRO A 18 30.68 -4.41 -39.59
CA PRO A 18 30.24 -4.02 -40.93
C PRO A 18 30.24 -2.48 -41.07
N GLU A 19 30.80 -1.98 -42.17
CA GLU A 19 30.89 -0.54 -42.49
C GLU A 19 29.49 0.13 -42.61
N PRO A 20 29.34 1.39 -42.18
CA PRO A 20 28.09 2.12 -42.33
C PRO A 20 27.91 2.61 -43.77
N ALA A 21 26.83 2.18 -44.43
CA ALA A 21 26.37 2.75 -45.68
C ALA A 21 25.92 4.21 -45.46
N ALA A 22 26.31 5.09 -46.38
CA ALA A 22 26.01 6.52 -46.36
C ALA A 22 24.49 6.81 -46.26
N ALA A 23 24.13 7.72 -45.36
CA ALA A 23 22.76 8.18 -45.14
C ALA A 23 22.30 9.16 -46.24
N PRO A 24 21.09 9.02 -46.81
CA PRO A 24 20.40 10.13 -47.43
C PRO A 24 19.66 10.96 -46.38
N GLU A 25 19.76 12.29 -46.48
CA GLU A 25 19.06 13.26 -45.64
C GLU A 25 17.53 13.04 -45.66
N ALA A 26 16.90 12.98 -44.48
CA ALA A 26 15.45 12.88 -44.35
C ALA A 26 14.86 14.10 -43.60
N LYS A 27 13.95 14.79 -44.30
CA LYS A 27 13.05 15.84 -43.77
C LYS A 27 12.16 15.31 -42.63
N PRO A 28 11.63 16.16 -41.74
CA PRO A 28 10.98 15.71 -40.51
C PRO A 28 9.67 14.98 -40.84
N ALA A 29 9.57 13.72 -40.43
CA ALA A 29 8.36 12.92 -40.54
C ALA A 29 7.44 13.16 -39.33
N LYS A 30 6.16 13.38 -39.60
CA LYS A 30 5.06 13.43 -38.61
C LYS A 30 4.97 12.07 -37.86
N PRO A 31 4.44 12.06 -36.62
CA PRO A 31 4.41 10.83 -35.83
C PRO A 31 3.46 9.83 -36.49
N VAL A 32 4.01 8.69 -36.89
CA VAL A 32 3.24 7.53 -37.33
C VAL A 32 2.82 6.81 -36.06
N MET A 33 1.55 6.93 -35.67
CA MET A 33 0.91 5.93 -34.83
C MET A 33 1.03 4.59 -35.57
N ARG A 34 2.01 3.78 -35.18
CA ARG A 34 2.04 2.37 -35.55
C ARG A 34 0.96 1.70 -34.72
N ASP A 35 -0.14 1.39 -35.38
CA ASP A 35 -1.13 0.44 -34.93
C ASP A 35 -0.40 -0.89 -34.67
N LEU A 36 -0.16 -1.21 -33.39
CA LEU A 36 0.65 -2.36 -32.97
C LEU A 36 -0.14 -3.68 -32.93
N SER A 37 -1.38 -3.70 -33.43
CA SER A 37 -2.25 -4.88 -33.45
C SER A 37 -2.36 -5.55 -34.83
N ALA A 38 -1.26 -5.64 -35.59
CA ALA A 38 -1.25 -6.34 -36.88
C ALA A 38 -0.45 -7.66 -36.92
N ASP A 39 0.45 -7.94 -35.95
CA ASP A 39 1.39 -9.08 -36.04
C ASP A 39 1.26 -10.15 -34.94
N GLY A 40 0.24 -10.10 -34.08
CA GLY A 40 0.03 -11.12 -33.03
C GLY A 40 1.17 -11.22 -31.99
N LYS A 41 2.14 -10.30 -32.01
CA LYS A 41 3.23 -10.23 -31.03
C LYS A 41 2.72 -9.54 -29.77
N ILE A 42 2.49 -10.32 -28.72
CA ILE A 42 2.17 -9.82 -27.38
C ILE A 42 3.31 -8.89 -26.92
N VAL A 43 3.00 -7.60 -26.79
CA VAL A 43 3.89 -6.58 -26.25
C VAL A 43 4.00 -6.81 -24.74
N ARG A 44 5.25 -6.91 -24.27
CA ARG A 44 5.59 -6.99 -22.86
C ARG A 44 6.28 -5.71 -22.42
N MET A 45 6.10 -5.37 -21.15
CA MET A 45 6.79 -4.24 -20.52
C MET A 45 8.31 -4.48 -20.51
N HIS A 46 9.09 -3.55 -21.04
CA HIS A 46 10.56 -3.59 -21.04
C HIS A 46 11.16 -2.18 -21.17
N GLU A 47 12.45 -2.01 -20.84
CA GLU A 47 13.15 -0.71 -20.80
C GLU A 47 13.09 0.12 -22.09
N LYS A 48 13.01 -0.52 -23.26
CA LYS A 48 12.95 0.16 -24.56
C LYS A 48 11.54 0.63 -24.96
N LEU A 49 10.54 0.39 -24.11
CA LEU A 49 9.17 0.76 -24.42
C LEU A 49 9.03 2.28 -24.29
N GLU A 50 8.65 2.94 -25.38
CA GLU A 50 8.51 4.39 -25.41
C GLU A 50 7.28 4.83 -24.61
N ARG A 51 7.41 5.98 -23.94
CA ARG A 51 6.32 6.58 -23.17
C ARG A 51 5.22 7.06 -24.14
N PRO A 52 3.97 6.58 -24.01
CA PRO A 52 2.86 7.09 -24.81
C PRO A 52 2.57 8.58 -24.57
N GLU A 53 1.86 9.21 -25.51
CA GLU A 53 1.44 10.61 -25.37
C GLU A 53 0.50 10.84 -24.18
N MET A 54 -0.36 9.86 -23.88
CA MET A 54 -1.34 9.89 -22.79
C MET A 54 -1.18 8.67 -21.89
N LEU A 55 -1.25 8.88 -20.58
CA LEU A 55 -1.30 7.83 -19.56
C LEU A 55 -2.53 8.04 -18.67
N LEU A 56 -3.11 6.95 -18.18
CA LEU A 56 -4.20 6.99 -17.21
C LEU A 56 -3.62 6.89 -15.79
N GLY A 57 -3.97 7.84 -14.94
CA GLY A 57 -3.41 7.94 -13.58
C GLY A 57 -4.45 7.87 -12.47
N SER A 58 -4.03 7.35 -11.32
CA SER A 58 -4.77 7.42 -10.06
C SER A 58 -4.00 8.26 -9.05
N THR A 59 -4.66 9.25 -8.43
CA THR A 59 -4.05 10.07 -7.37
C THR A 59 -4.61 9.69 -6.00
N TYR A 60 -3.72 9.35 -5.08
CA TYR A 60 -4.02 8.98 -3.71
C TYR A 60 -3.57 10.09 -2.76
N LYS A 61 -4.48 10.54 -1.89
CA LYS A 61 -4.18 11.51 -0.84
C LYS A 61 -3.77 10.77 0.43
N VAL A 62 -2.57 11.07 0.91
CA VAL A 62 -1.98 10.49 2.12
C VAL A 62 -1.92 11.59 3.19
N LYS A 63 -2.55 11.35 4.33
CA LYS A 63 -2.52 12.25 5.48
C LYS A 63 -1.89 11.50 6.65
N THR A 64 -0.70 11.93 7.05
CA THR A 64 0.01 11.32 8.17
C THR A 64 -0.14 12.22 9.40
N PRO A 65 -0.21 11.66 10.63
CA PRO A 65 -0.24 12.45 11.86
C PRO A 65 1.08 13.18 12.15
N VAL A 66 2.17 12.73 11.52
CA VAL A 66 3.53 13.26 11.72
C VAL A 66 3.85 14.46 10.83
N SER A 67 2.93 14.85 9.94
CA SER A 67 3.11 15.97 9.02
C SER A 67 1.82 16.78 8.93
N ASP A 68 1.92 18.09 9.10
CA ASP A 68 0.78 19.01 8.93
C ASP A 68 0.26 19.05 7.48
N HIS A 69 1.10 18.61 6.53
CA HIS A 69 0.82 18.65 5.11
C HIS A 69 0.52 17.26 4.56
N ALA A 70 -0.54 17.17 3.77
CA ALA A 70 -0.85 15.96 3.01
C ALA A 70 0.15 15.74 1.87
N MET A 71 0.38 14.48 1.56
CA MET A 71 1.15 14.02 0.41
C MET A 71 0.19 13.46 -0.66
N TYR A 72 0.52 13.67 -1.92
CA TYR A 72 -0.25 13.20 -3.06
C TYR A 72 0.61 12.24 -3.88
N VAL A 73 0.14 11.00 -4.00
CA VAL A 73 0.83 9.93 -4.72
C VAL A 73 0.04 9.66 -6.00
N THR A 74 0.60 9.97 -7.14
CA THR A 74 0.00 9.70 -8.45
C THR A 74 0.70 8.51 -9.08
N ILE A 75 -0.03 7.47 -9.45
CA ILE A 75 0.51 6.33 -10.20
C ILE A 75 -0.17 6.32 -11.56
N ASN A 76 0.64 6.45 -12.60
CA ASN A 76 0.21 6.42 -13.99
C ASN A 76 0.49 5.05 -14.59
N ASP A 77 -0.46 4.56 -15.37
CA ASP A 77 -0.46 3.24 -15.96
C ASP A 77 -0.38 3.29 -17.47
N ILE A 78 0.22 2.25 -18.02
CA ILE A 78 0.19 1.93 -19.43
C ILE A 78 -0.74 0.73 -19.67
N ILE A 79 -1.49 0.78 -20.76
CA ILE A 79 -2.28 -0.34 -21.26
C ILE A 79 -1.45 -1.03 -22.34
N LEU A 80 -1.10 -2.29 -22.12
CA LEU A 80 -0.41 -3.13 -23.09
C LEU A 80 -1.43 -3.98 -23.84
N ASN A 81 -1.20 -4.21 -25.14
CA ASN A 81 -2.04 -5.04 -26.01
C ASN A 81 -3.52 -4.64 -26.00
N GLN A 82 -3.79 -3.34 -26.02
CA GLN A 82 -5.14 -2.79 -25.99
C GLN A 82 -6.01 -3.37 -27.12
N GLY A 83 -7.23 -3.78 -26.79
CA GLY A 83 -8.16 -4.38 -27.77
C GLY A 83 -7.87 -5.84 -28.12
N THR A 84 -7.01 -6.53 -27.36
CA THR A 84 -6.73 -7.96 -27.51
C THR A 84 -7.08 -8.73 -26.24
N GLU A 85 -7.14 -10.06 -26.31
CA GLU A 85 -7.35 -10.94 -25.13
C GLU A 85 -6.22 -10.83 -24.09
N TYR A 86 -5.05 -10.30 -24.49
CA TYR A 86 -3.89 -10.10 -23.62
C TYR A 86 -3.76 -8.66 -23.13
N GLU A 87 -4.85 -7.89 -23.16
CA GLU A 87 -4.88 -6.54 -22.62
C GLU A 87 -4.51 -6.57 -21.13
N GLN A 88 -3.44 -5.84 -20.79
CA GLN A 88 -2.96 -5.78 -19.42
C GLN A 88 -2.56 -4.35 -19.06
N ARG A 89 -3.08 -3.90 -17.92
CA ARG A 89 -2.68 -2.62 -17.32
C ARG A 89 -1.46 -2.83 -16.43
N ARG A 90 -0.44 -1.99 -16.58
CA ARG A 90 0.80 -2.04 -15.80
C ARG A 90 1.15 -0.64 -15.28
N PRO A 91 1.70 -0.53 -14.06
CA PRO A 91 2.20 0.75 -13.59
C PRO A 91 3.39 1.17 -14.46
N PHE A 92 3.45 2.45 -14.81
CA PHE A 92 4.48 3.01 -15.69
C PHE A 92 5.36 4.02 -14.96
N GLU A 93 4.76 4.96 -14.23
CA GLU A 93 5.47 5.99 -13.47
C GLU A 93 4.69 6.35 -12.21
N ILE A 94 5.42 6.76 -11.18
CA ILE A 94 4.86 7.25 -9.91
C ILE A 94 5.39 8.65 -9.66
N PHE A 95 4.54 9.51 -9.10
CA PHE A 95 4.87 10.85 -8.65
C PHE A 95 4.41 11.04 -7.22
N ILE A 96 5.31 11.52 -6.36
CA ILE A 96 5.00 11.82 -4.98
C ILE A 96 5.22 13.31 -4.76
N ASN A 97 4.13 14.03 -4.49
CA ASN A 97 4.15 15.46 -4.22
C ASN A 97 3.84 15.71 -2.73
N SER A 98 4.65 16.52 -2.08
CA SER A 98 4.46 16.92 -0.69
C SER A 98 4.90 18.36 -0.50
N LYS A 99 4.18 19.09 0.36
CA LYS A 99 4.61 20.41 0.85
C LYS A 99 5.61 20.32 2.01
N ASN A 100 5.76 19.13 2.60
CA ASN A 100 6.75 18.87 3.64
C ASN A 100 8.14 18.70 3.03
N LEU A 101 9.08 19.54 3.45
CA LEU A 101 10.44 19.59 2.90
C LEU A 101 11.42 18.63 3.60
N ASP A 102 11.11 18.13 4.79
CA ASP A 102 12.04 17.35 5.64
C ASP A 102 12.51 16.06 4.95
N HIS A 103 11.68 15.49 4.08
CA HIS A 103 11.97 14.25 3.36
C HIS A 103 12.02 14.44 1.84
N TYR A 104 12.10 15.68 1.35
CA TYR A 104 11.99 15.99 -0.08
C TYR A 104 13.04 15.24 -0.93
N GLN A 105 14.31 15.23 -0.51
CA GLN A 105 15.38 14.55 -1.25
C GLN A 105 15.11 13.04 -1.39
N TRP A 106 14.71 12.39 -0.31
CA TRP A 106 14.38 10.96 -0.29
C TRP A 106 13.15 10.64 -1.13
N ILE A 107 12.11 11.47 -1.06
CA ILE A 107 10.89 11.35 -1.87
C ILE A 107 11.22 11.47 -3.35
N VAL A 108 12.04 12.45 -3.75
CA VAL A 108 12.45 12.63 -5.15
C VAL A 108 13.26 11.44 -5.65
N ALA A 109 14.22 10.96 -4.85
CA ALA A 109 15.04 9.79 -5.19
C ALA A 109 14.16 8.54 -5.35
N LEU A 110 13.24 8.30 -4.40
CA LEU A 110 12.32 7.17 -4.43
C LEU A 110 11.41 7.21 -5.64
N THR A 111 10.82 8.37 -5.94
CA THR A 111 9.95 8.59 -7.10
C THR A 111 10.66 8.20 -8.42
N ARG A 112 11.93 8.62 -8.57
CA ARG A 112 12.74 8.31 -9.75
C ARG A 112 13.09 6.82 -9.85
N LEU A 113 13.51 6.21 -8.74
CA LEU A 113 13.88 4.80 -8.68
C LEU A 113 12.68 3.90 -8.96
N MET A 114 11.54 4.14 -8.29
CA MET A 114 10.33 3.36 -8.51
C MET A 114 9.80 3.48 -9.95
N SER A 115 9.79 4.69 -10.52
CA SER A 115 9.42 4.88 -11.92
C SER A 115 10.39 4.19 -12.89
N ALA A 116 11.67 4.05 -12.53
CA ALA A 116 12.61 3.25 -13.32
C ALA A 116 12.29 1.75 -13.21
N VAL A 117 12.00 1.24 -12.00
CA VAL A 117 11.59 -0.15 -11.77
C VAL A 117 10.32 -0.50 -12.56
N PHE A 118 9.30 0.36 -12.50
CA PHE A 118 8.06 0.18 -13.28
C PHE A 118 8.31 0.14 -14.78
N ARG A 119 9.21 1.00 -15.30
CA ARG A 119 9.59 1.01 -16.72
C ARG A 119 10.41 -0.20 -17.17
N LYS A 120 11.22 -0.79 -16.29
CA LYS A 120 11.95 -2.03 -16.62
C LYS A 120 11.00 -3.18 -16.96
N GLY A 121 9.80 -3.18 -16.39
CA GLY A 121 8.84 -4.28 -16.53
C GLY A 121 9.23 -5.50 -15.68
N GLY A 122 8.63 -6.65 -16.01
CA GLY A 122 8.76 -7.87 -15.19
C GLY A 122 7.79 -7.90 -14.01
N ASP A 123 8.18 -8.59 -12.94
CA ASP A 123 7.44 -8.59 -11.69
C ASP A 123 7.83 -7.37 -10.85
N VAL A 124 6.87 -6.47 -10.67
CA VAL A 124 7.02 -5.23 -9.87
C VAL A 124 6.31 -5.33 -8.52
N THR A 125 5.67 -6.46 -8.23
CA THR A 125 4.87 -6.64 -7.01
C THR A 125 5.74 -6.65 -5.76
N PHE A 126 6.99 -7.13 -5.86
CA PHE A 126 7.96 -7.15 -4.76
C PHE A 126 8.22 -5.75 -4.15
N VAL A 127 8.06 -4.68 -4.93
CA VAL A 127 8.25 -3.30 -4.46
C VAL A 127 7.33 -2.99 -3.27
N VAL A 128 6.16 -3.62 -3.21
CA VAL A 128 5.23 -3.48 -2.07
C VAL A 128 5.88 -3.93 -0.77
N ASP A 129 6.50 -5.10 -0.77
CA ASP A 129 7.08 -5.68 0.44
C ASP A 129 8.35 -4.92 0.85
N GLU A 130 9.17 -4.54 -0.11
CA GLU A 130 10.37 -3.71 0.12
C GLU A 130 10.00 -2.37 0.77
N LEU A 131 8.95 -1.69 0.29
CA LEU A 131 8.51 -0.42 0.88
C LEU A 131 7.92 -0.60 2.28
N LYS A 132 7.11 -1.64 2.49
CA LYS A 132 6.50 -1.94 3.80
C LYS A 132 7.52 -2.32 4.87
N ALA A 133 8.66 -2.88 4.46
CA ALA A 133 9.76 -3.25 5.35
C ALA A 133 10.63 -2.06 5.78
N VAL A 134 10.38 -0.85 5.29
CA VAL A 134 11.12 0.36 5.71
C VAL A 134 10.56 0.90 7.03
N PHE A 135 11.44 1.07 8.02
CA PHE A 135 11.10 1.59 9.34
C PHE A 135 11.60 3.02 9.53
N ASP A 136 10.81 3.85 10.22
CA ASP A 136 11.24 5.16 10.66
C ASP A 136 12.01 5.02 11.98
N PRO A 137 13.23 5.59 12.12
CA PRO A 137 13.98 5.54 13.38
C PRO A 137 13.23 6.17 14.57
N ARG A 138 12.19 6.98 14.31
CA ARG A 138 11.31 7.57 15.32
C ARG A 138 10.16 6.65 15.75
N GLY A 139 10.08 5.43 15.20
CA GLY A 139 9.12 4.40 15.62
C GLY A 139 7.76 4.43 14.92
N GLY A 140 7.62 5.16 13.81
CA GLY A 140 6.40 5.21 13.01
C GLY A 140 5.26 6.00 13.66
N TYR A 141 4.01 5.71 13.29
CA TYR A 141 2.82 6.41 13.78
C TYR A 141 1.54 5.57 13.63
N TRP A 142 0.48 5.99 14.32
CA TRP A 142 -0.85 5.38 14.23
C TRP A 142 -1.77 6.23 13.35
N GLN A 143 -2.37 5.61 12.34
CA GLN A 143 -3.39 6.25 11.51
C GLN A 143 -4.74 6.33 12.25
N PRO A 144 -5.61 7.28 11.86
CA PRO A 144 -7.01 7.26 12.27
C PRO A 144 -7.64 5.88 11.98
N GLY A 145 -8.35 5.33 12.97
CA GLY A 145 -8.86 3.96 12.92
C GLY A 145 -7.92 2.91 13.54
N GLY A 146 -6.81 3.33 14.15
CA GLY A 146 -5.96 2.47 14.98
C GLY A 146 -5.05 1.55 14.17
N LYS A 147 -4.77 1.86 12.90
CA LYS A 147 -3.78 1.10 12.10
C LYS A 147 -2.37 1.65 12.35
N TYR A 148 -1.47 0.82 12.85
CA TYR A 148 -0.06 1.19 12.99
C TYR A 148 0.65 1.23 11.64
N MET A 149 1.54 2.20 11.48
CA MET A 149 2.37 2.39 10.31
C MET A 149 3.83 2.58 10.72
N PRO A 150 4.76 1.69 10.31
CA PRO A 150 6.14 1.75 10.79
C PRO A 150 6.95 2.91 10.21
N SER A 151 6.56 3.43 9.05
CA SER A 151 7.15 4.63 8.44
C SER A 151 6.24 5.24 7.38
N ILE A 152 6.55 6.45 6.95
CA ILE A 152 5.89 7.07 5.78
C ILE A 152 6.11 6.28 4.49
N ILE A 153 7.27 5.61 4.37
CA ILE A 153 7.60 4.77 3.22
C ILE A 153 6.77 3.49 3.21
N ALA A 154 6.51 2.92 4.39
CA ALA A 154 5.61 1.78 4.51
C ALA A 154 4.16 2.14 4.16
N GLU A 155 3.72 3.37 4.48
CA GLU A 155 2.43 3.86 4.02
C GLU A 155 2.36 3.96 2.49
N LEU A 156 3.44 4.44 1.84
CA LEU A 156 3.56 4.42 0.39
C LEU A 156 3.49 2.99 -0.16
N GLY A 157 4.11 2.02 0.51
CA GLY A 157 3.99 0.60 0.17
C GLY A 157 2.54 0.11 0.14
N HIS A 158 1.72 0.50 1.12
CA HIS A 158 0.29 0.21 1.11
C HIS A 158 -0.49 0.93 0.01
N ILE A 159 -0.09 2.14 -0.37
CA ILE A 159 -0.71 2.86 -1.50
C ILE A 159 -0.39 2.16 -2.83
N VAL A 160 0.86 1.76 -3.03
CA VAL A 160 1.29 0.99 -4.21
C VAL A 160 0.55 -0.34 -4.25
N GLU A 161 0.48 -1.08 -3.14
CA GLU A 161 -0.29 -2.31 -3.04
C GLU A 161 -1.76 -2.12 -3.44
N LYS A 162 -2.42 -1.12 -2.87
CA LYS A 162 -3.81 -0.79 -3.18
C LYS A 162 -3.98 -0.55 -4.68
N HIS A 163 -3.04 0.16 -5.29
CA HIS A 163 -3.06 0.44 -6.71
C HIS A 163 -2.82 -0.83 -7.56
N LEU A 164 -1.81 -1.64 -7.22
CA LEU A 164 -1.53 -2.91 -7.90
C LEU A 164 -2.71 -3.88 -7.84
N ARG A 165 -3.42 -3.94 -6.72
CA ARG A 165 -4.68 -4.70 -6.61
C ARG A 165 -5.76 -4.13 -7.52
N ALA A 166 -5.91 -2.80 -7.57
CA ALA A 166 -6.92 -2.14 -8.39
C ALA A 166 -6.73 -2.38 -9.90
N ILE A 167 -5.48 -2.53 -10.37
CA ILE A 167 -5.17 -2.86 -11.77
C ILE A 167 -5.06 -4.37 -12.03
N GLY A 168 -5.34 -5.22 -11.03
CA GLY A 168 -5.34 -6.68 -11.17
C GLY A 168 -3.97 -7.35 -11.16
N LEU A 169 -2.92 -6.65 -10.70
CA LEU A 169 -1.57 -7.21 -10.57
C LEU A 169 -1.37 -7.99 -9.27
N LEU A 170 -2.16 -7.68 -8.24
CA LEU A 170 -2.18 -8.39 -6.96
C LEU A 170 -3.59 -8.92 -6.68
N PRO A 171 -3.72 -10.09 -6.03
CA PRO A 171 -5.02 -10.58 -5.60
C PRO A 171 -5.65 -9.62 -4.59
N ALA A 172 -6.98 -9.51 -4.62
CA ALA A 172 -7.71 -8.78 -3.60
C ALA A 172 -7.55 -9.47 -2.24
N GLU A 173 -7.41 -8.68 -1.16
CA GLU A 173 -7.56 -9.20 0.20
C GLU A 173 -9.02 -9.57 0.41
N VAL A 174 -9.33 -10.84 0.23
CA VAL A 174 -10.63 -11.40 0.56
C VAL A 174 -10.40 -12.36 1.71
N LEU A 175 -10.97 -12.03 2.86
CA LEU A 175 -11.10 -13.01 3.94
C LEU A 175 -11.86 -14.22 3.40
N ASP A 176 -11.40 -15.43 3.71
CA ASP A 176 -12.14 -16.62 3.32
C ASP A 176 -13.53 -16.63 4.00
N GLU A 177 -14.48 -17.39 3.45
CA GLU A 177 -15.84 -17.43 3.99
C GLU A 177 -15.89 -17.96 5.43
N GLN A 178 -14.93 -18.78 5.85
CA GLN A 178 -14.84 -19.28 7.23
C GLN A 178 -14.36 -18.19 8.19
N GLN A 179 -13.35 -17.40 7.80
CA GLN A 179 -12.81 -16.25 8.50
C GLN A 179 -13.85 -15.16 8.65
N LYS A 180 -14.61 -14.85 7.60
CA LYS A 180 -15.73 -13.89 7.68
C LYS A 180 -16.76 -14.33 8.72
N ARG A 181 -17.20 -15.60 8.67
CA ARG A 181 -18.14 -16.16 9.65
C ARG A 181 -17.58 -16.12 11.07
N LEU A 182 -16.31 -16.47 11.26
CA LEU A 182 -15.66 -16.46 12.56
C LEU A 182 -15.58 -15.04 13.14
N VAL A 183 -15.20 -14.05 12.33
CA VAL A 183 -15.17 -12.63 12.72
C VAL A 183 -16.57 -12.16 13.10
N GLU A 184 -17.59 -12.50 12.31
CA GLU A 184 -18.97 -12.13 12.60
C GLU A 184 -19.48 -12.78 13.89
N MET A 185 -19.22 -14.07 14.10
CA MET A 185 -19.59 -14.76 15.35
C MET A 185 -18.92 -14.12 16.56
N LYS A 186 -17.60 -13.87 16.48
CA LYS A 186 -16.86 -13.23 17.59
C LYS A 186 -17.32 -11.81 17.87
N ARG A 187 -17.72 -11.07 16.84
CA ARG A 187 -18.30 -9.74 17.00
C ARG A 187 -19.66 -9.81 17.70
N LYS A 188 -20.53 -10.74 17.31
CA LYS A 188 -21.82 -10.99 18.00
C LYS A 188 -21.63 -11.39 19.45
N GLU A 189 -20.74 -12.34 19.73
CA GLU A 189 -20.41 -12.77 21.10
C GLU A 189 -19.92 -11.58 21.96
N PHE A 190 -19.09 -10.70 21.40
CA PHE A 190 -18.64 -9.50 22.11
C PHE A 190 -19.78 -8.51 22.38
N GLU A 191 -20.62 -8.23 21.38
CA GLU A 191 -21.77 -7.34 21.52
C GLU A 191 -22.79 -7.88 22.52
N GLU A 192 -23.06 -9.19 22.55
CA GLU A 192 -23.94 -9.83 23.53
C GLU A 192 -23.39 -9.76 24.95
N ARG A 193 -22.08 -10.01 25.13
CA ARG A 193 -21.41 -9.88 26.43
C ARG A 193 -21.43 -8.44 26.93
N ASN A 194 -21.17 -7.45 26.07
CA ASN A 194 -21.23 -6.05 26.46
C ASN A 194 -22.67 -5.61 26.76
N ARG A 195 -23.67 -6.06 25.99
CA ARG A 195 -25.09 -5.79 26.32
C ARG A 195 -25.49 -6.34 27.68
N GLN A 196 -25.00 -7.52 28.05
CA GLN A 196 -25.21 -8.06 29.40
C GLN A 196 -24.54 -7.19 30.46
N GLN A 197 -23.32 -6.68 30.24
CA GLN A 197 -22.66 -5.76 31.18
C GLN A 197 -23.35 -4.39 31.26
N ASP A 198 -23.83 -3.84 30.16
CA ASP A 198 -24.55 -2.55 30.10
C ASP A 198 -25.90 -2.61 30.83
N ALA A 199 -26.58 -3.76 30.80
CA ALA A 199 -27.82 -3.98 31.56
C ALA A 199 -27.61 -3.90 33.10
N PHE A 200 -26.39 -4.16 33.60
CA PHE A 200 -26.05 -4.06 35.02
C PHE A 200 -25.35 -2.74 35.40
N SER A 201 -24.97 -1.90 34.43
CA SER A 201 -24.16 -0.67 34.66
C SER A 201 -24.91 0.64 34.43
N ASN A 202 -26.19 0.59 34.02
CA ASN A 202 -27.10 1.74 34.15
C ASN A 202 -27.53 1.96 35.63
N THR A 203 -26.58 2.05 36.53
CA THR A 203 -26.81 2.48 37.91
C THR A 203 -26.58 3.97 38.02
N HIS A 204 -27.54 4.71 38.59
CA HIS A 204 -27.39 6.13 38.99
C HIS A 204 -26.37 6.34 40.14
N TYR A 205 -25.53 5.33 40.41
CA TYR A 205 -24.65 5.25 41.59
C TYR A 205 -23.19 5.15 41.14
N PRO A 206 -22.23 5.59 41.98
CA PRO A 206 -20.83 5.71 41.60
C PRO A 206 -20.19 4.38 41.17
N ASP A 207 -19.22 4.47 40.25
CA ASP A 207 -18.39 3.33 39.86
C ASP A 207 -17.68 2.72 41.07
N GLY A 208 -17.73 1.39 41.18
CA GLY A 208 -17.17 0.64 42.31
C GLY A 208 -18.13 0.46 43.50
N ALA A 209 -19.40 0.88 43.39
CA ALA A 209 -20.42 0.58 44.40
C ALA A 209 -20.66 -0.93 44.55
N GLN A 210 -20.76 -1.39 45.79
CA GLN A 210 -21.00 -2.80 46.13
C GLN A 210 -22.50 -3.11 46.25
N LEU A 211 -22.85 -4.40 46.14
CA LEU A 211 -24.22 -4.89 46.29
C LEU A 211 -24.69 -4.74 47.76
N CYS A 212 -25.79 -4.01 47.98
CA CYS A 212 -26.45 -3.91 49.27
C CYS A 212 -27.15 -5.23 49.62
N LYS A 213 -26.93 -5.75 50.84
CA LYS A 213 -27.57 -6.99 51.31
C LYS A 213 -29.04 -6.81 51.73
N VAL A 214 -29.49 -5.57 51.90
CA VAL A 214 -30.86 -5.24 52.34
C VAL A 214 -31.78 -5.02 51.15
N CYS A 215 -31.38 -4.16 50.20
CA CYS A 215 -32.22 -3.81 49.04
C CYS A 215 -31.75 -4.44 47.72
N ASN A 216 -30.68 -5.25 47.72
CA ASN A 216 -30.11 -5.92 46.54
C ASN A 216 -29.74 -4.98 45.39
N THR A 217 -29.51 -3.69 45.67
CA THR A 217 -29.05 -2.70 44.68
C THR A 217 -27.54 -2.50 44.82
N THR A 218 -26.81 -2.41 43.71
CA THR A 218 -25.38 -2.05 43.65
C THR A 218 -25.18 -0.56 43.91
N ALA A 219 -25.26 -0.18 45.18
CA ALA A 219 -25.27 1.23 45.62
C ALA A 219 -24.52 1.48 46.94
N VAL A 220 -23.77 0.50 47.48
CA VAL A 220 -23.01 0.66 48.73
C VAL A 220 -21.64 1.28 48.45
N VAL A 221 -21.34 2.38 49.13
CA VAL A 221 -20.06 3.09 49.03
C VAL A 221 -19.47 3.33 50.43
N MET A 222 -18.16 3.54 50.51
CA MET A 222 -17.49 3.93 51.75
C MET A 222 -17.54 5.46 51.88
N MET A 223 -18.29 5.97 52.85
CA MET A 223 -18.37 7.39 53.18
C MET A 223 -18.15 7.57 54.68
N ASP A 224 -17.35 8.57 55.06
CA ASP A 224 -17.11 8.95 56.46
C ASP A 224 -16.66 7.78 57.36
N GLY A 225 -15.87 6.86 56.80
CA GLY A 225 -15.36 5.68 57.52
C GLY A 225 -16.37 4.54 57.68
N CYS A 226 -17.58 4.66 57.11
CA CYS A 226 -18.60 3.61 57.14
C CYS A 226 -19.04 3.17 55.73
N LEU A 227 -19.56 1.94 55.61
CA LEU A 227 -20.22 1.47 54.39
C LEU A 227 -21.70 1.84 54.42
N THR A 228 -22.15 2.65 53.46
CA THR A 228 -23.52 3.18 53.39
C THR A 228 -24.13 2.95 52.00
N CYS A 229 -25.38 2.48 51.95
CA CYS A 229 -26.14 2.26 50.72
C CYS A 229 -26.86 3.54 50.27
N LEU A 230 -26.55 4.04 49.07
CA LEU A 230 -27.18 5.23 48.48
C LEU A 230 -28.62 4.99 47.97
N ALA A 231 -29.06 3.73 47.89
CA ALA A 231 -30.40 3.36 47.41
C ALA A 231 -31.43 3.23 48.53
N CYS A 232 -31.03 2.71 49.71
CA CYS A 232 -31.95 2.45 50.82
C CYS A 232 -31.51 3.02 52.18
N GLY A 233 -30.32 3.63 52.26
CA GLY A 233 -29.81 4.25 53.48
C GLY A 233 -29.18 3.30 54.51
N ASP A 234 -29.13 1.98 54.24
CA ASP A 234 -28.51 0.99 55.14
C ASP A 234 -27.03 1.31 55.39
N SER A 235 -26.60 1.30 56.65
CA SER A 235 -25.24 1.63 57.09
C SER A 235 -24.74 0.63 58.12
N LYS A 236 -23.47 0.23 58.03
CA LYS A 236 -22.88 -0.71 59.01
C LYS A 236 -22.60 -0.12 60.39
N CYS A 237 -22.72 1.21 60.54
CA CYS A 237 -22.32 1.92 61.76
C CYS A 237 -23.51 2.47 62.55
N GLY A 238 -24.75 2.20 62.12
CA GLY A 238 -25.98 2.63 62.81
C GLY A 238 -27.10 2.98 61.84
#